data_AF-A0A7S2I854-F1
#
_entry.id   AF-A0A7S2I854-F1
#
_cell.length_a   1.000
_cell.length_b   1.000
_cell.length_c   1.000
_cell.angle_alpha   90.00
_cell.angle_beta   90.00
_cell.angle_gamma   90.00
#
_symmetry.space_group_name_H-M   'P 1'
#
loop_
_entity.id
_entity.type
_entity.pdbx_description
1 polymer ?
#
loop_
_entity_poly.entity_id
_entity_poly.type
_entity_poly.pdbx_seq_one_letter_code
_entity_poly.pdbx_strand_id
1 'polypeptide(L)'
;RRECRSLGHKDKDYGTLDRGQMMEELLRHYILGESEAEGIPAYKMKNQREAFESMECIDASSLETLKDWYEKTLNLPPERCIERKELVRLAKLVTCWQDLSDSDLWQQCQLNKINVGKE
;
A
#
# COMPACT_ATOMS: atom_id res chain seq x y z
N ARG A 1 -0.84 31.57 -37.80
CA ARG A 1 -0.38 31.83 -36.41
C ARG A 1 -1.61 31.74 -35.52
N ARG A 2 -1.74 30.69 -34.70
CA ARG A 2 -2.83 30.57 -33.71
C ARG A 2 -2.27 31.03 -32.37
N GLU A 3 -2.81 32.12 -31.85
CA GLU A 3 -2.46 32.66 -30.54
C GLU A 3 -3.02 31.73 -29.46
N CYS A 4 -2.14 31.11 -28.68
CA CYS A 4 -2.52 30.39 -27.47
C CYS A 4 -3.00 31.41 -26.44
N ARG A 5 -4.32 31.46 -26.19
CA ARG A 5 -4.89 32.20 -25.07
C ARG A 5 -4.42 31.52 -23.78
N SER A 6 -3.64 32.24 -22.98
CA SER A 6 -3.34 31.90 -21.61
C SER A 6 -4.66 31.82 -20.84
N LEU A 7 -5.11 30.59 -20.57
CA LEU A 7 -6.14 30.35 -19.57
C LEU A 7 -5.50 30.69 -18.23
N GLY A 8 -5.90 31.82 -17.65
CA GLY A 8 -5.58 32.18 -16.29
C GLY A 8 -6.09 31.09 -15.36
N HIS A 9 -5.20 30.16 -15.00
CA HIS A 9 -5.40 29.32 -13.85
C HIS A 9 -5.34 30.26 -12.66
N LYS A 10 -6.49 30.46 -12.03
CA LYS A 10 -6.54 30.99 -10.67
C LYS A 10 -5.72 30.02 -9.84
N ASP A 11 -4.52 30.43 -9.46
CA ASP A 11 -3.69 29.73 -8.51
C ASP A 11 -4.57 29.44 -7.30
N LYS A 12 -4.97 28.18 -7.15
CA LYS A 12 -5.46 27.71 -5.87
C LYS A 12 -4.30 27.97 -4.93
N ASP A 13 -4.58 28.65 -3.82
CA ASP A 13 -3.61 28.83 -2.74
C ASP A 13 -3.30 27.45 -2.16
N TYR A 14 -2.40 26.72 -2.82
CA TYR A 14 -1.71 25.57 -2.27
C TYR A 14 -0.78 26.17 -1.23
N GLY A 15 -1.29 26.45 -0.02
CA GLY A 15 -0.53 27.04 1.07
C GLY A 15 0.87 26.43 1.06
N THR A 16 1.87 27.27 0.87
CA THR A 16 3.19 26.93 0.30
C THR A 16 3.79 25.69 0.93
N LEU A 17 3.49 24.52 0.38
CA LEU A 17 4.24 23.31 0.66
C LEU A 17 5.64 23.56 0.12
N ASP A 18 6.67 23.28 0.91
CA ASP A 18 8.01 23.34 0.38
C ASP A 18 8.24 22.20 -0.62
N ARG A 19 9.27 22.33 -1.44
CA ARG A 19 9.58 21.37 -2.50
C ARG A 19 9.71 19.93 -1.97
N GLY A 20 10.20 19.74 -0.74
CA GLY A 20 10.33 18.44 -0.09
C GLY A 20 8.96 17.82 0.18
N GLN A 21 8.02 18.59 0.73
CA GLN A 21 6.65 18.14 1.00
C GLN A 21 5.91 17.74 -0.29
N MET A 22 6.08 18.50 -1.37
CA MET A 22 5.50 18.13 -2.67
C MET A 22 6.07 16.83 -3.21
N MET A 23 7.37 16.59 -3.02
CA MET A 23 8.02 15.34 -3.45
C MET A 23 7.56 14.15 -2.61
N GLU A 24 7.45 14.31 -1.30
CA GLU A 24 6.94 13.29 -0.38
C GLU A 24 5.51 12.88 -0.77
N GLU A 25 4.65 13.86 -1.05
CA GLU A 25 3.26 13.64 -1.49
C GLU A 25 3.19 12.84 -2.80
N LEU A 26 3.99 13.23 -3.80
CA LEU A 26 4.05 12.54 -5.09
C LEU A 26 4.57 11.11 -4.94
N LEU A 27 5.63 10.92 -4.15
CA LEU A 27 6.22 9.61 -3.89
C LEU A 27 5.21 8.70 -3.20
N ARG A 28 4.49 9.22 -2.21
CA ARG A 28 3.41 8.48 -1.53
C ARG A 28 2.34 8.03 -2.51
N HIS A 29 1.82 8.94 -3.33
CA HIS A 29 0.80 8.59 -4.31
C HIS A 29 1.29 7.55 -5.31
N TYR A 30 2.54 7.66 -5.76
CA TYR A 30 3.16 6.70 -6.68
C TYR A 30 3.28 5.30 -6.04
N ILE A 31 3.81 5.20 -4.81
CA ILE A 31 4.01 3.92 -4.13
C ILE A 31 2.68 3.23 -3.80
N LEU A 32 1.68 3.98 -3.32
CA LEU A 32 0.34 3.41 -3.09
C LEU A 32 -0.29 2.94 -4.41
N GLY A 33 -0.11 3.69 -5.50
CA GLY A 33 -0.62 3.31 -6.82
C GLY A 33 0.07 2.06 -7.41
N GLU A 34 1.38 1.92 -7.22
CA GLU A 34 2.13 0.71 -7.61
C GLU A 34 1.63 -0.50 -6.82
N SER A 35 1.39 -0.33 -5.51
CA SER A 35 0.87 -1.39 -4.64
C SER A 35 -0.52 -1.85 -5.09
N GLU A 36 -1.41 -0.93 -5.45
CA GLU A 36 -2.73 -1.25 -6.02
C GLU A 36 -2.63 -2.00 -7.34
N ALA A 37 -1.67 -1.65 -8.20
CA ALA A 37 -1.41 -2.39 -9.43
C ALA A 37 -0.93 -3.83 -9.18
N GLU A 38 -0.28 -4.07 -8.03
CA GLU A 38 0.08 -5.41 -7.56
C GLU A 38 -1.09 -6.17 -6.88
N GLY A 39 -2.25 -5.52 -6.75
CA GLY A 39 -3.44 -6.08 -6.10
C GLY A 39 -3.48 -5.88 -4.58
N ILE A 40 -2.66 -4.96 -4.05
CA ILE A 40 -2.64 -4.59 -2.63
C ILE A 40 -3.57 -3.38 -2.44
N PRO A 41 -4.65 -3.46 -1.64
CA PRO A 41 -5.67 -2.41 -1.55
C PRO A 41 -5.22 -1.22 -0.67
N ALA A 42 -4.10 -0.59 -1.03
CA ALA A 42 -3.41 0.44 -0.27
C ALA A 42 -4.26 1.71 -0.02
N TYR A 43 -5.11 2.11 -0.97
CA TYR A 43 -5.99 3.29 -0.82
C TYR A 43 -7.19 3.05 0.09
N LYS A 44 -7.50 1.79 0.39
CA LYS A 44 -8.58 1.43 1.32
C LYS A 44 -8.15 1.49 2.80
N MET A 45 -6.86 1.69 3.06
CA MET A 45 -6.36 1.89 4.43
C MET A 45 -6.89 3.21 4.99
N LYS A 46 -7.22 3.20 6.29
CA LYS A 46 -7.81 4.34 7.00
C LYS A 46 -6.85 5.52 7.05
N ASN A 47 -5.56 5.23 7.20
CA ASN A 47 -4.50 6.23 7.23
C ASN A 47 -3.47 5.95 6.12
N GLN A 48 -3.63 6.63 4.98
CA GLN A 48 -2.74 6.47 3.82
C GLN A 48 -1.29 6.88 4.09
N ARG A 49 -1.04 7.72 5.09
CA ARG A 49 0.32 8.09 5.50
C ARG A 49 0.99 6.94 6.25
N GLU A 50 0.31 6.38 7.24
CA GLU A 50 0.82 5.19 7.96
C GLU A 50 0.95 3.98 7.04
N ALA A 51 0.05 3.83 6.05
CA ALA A 51 0.15 2.83 5.00
C ALA A 51 1.47 2.94 4.23
N PHE A 52 1.80 4.15 3.78
CA PHE A 52 3.03 4.44 3.06
C PHE A 52 4.27 4.16 3.91
N GLU A 53 4.32 4.69 5.13
CA GLU A 53 5.44 4.48 6.06
C GLU A 53 5.64 2.98 6.36
N SER A 54 4.54 2.23 6.55
CA SER A 54 4.59 0.79 6.75
C SER A 54 5.14 0.03 5.54
N MET A 55 4.73 0.42 4.32
CA MET A 55 5.21 -0.19 3.08
C MET A 55 6.71 0.07 2.87
N GLU A 56 7.19 1.28 3.14
CA GLU A 56 8.62 1.60 3.09
C GLU A 56 9.42 0.79 4.13
N CYS A 57 8.91 0.65 5.36
CA CYS A 57 9.54 -0.18 6.39
C CYS A 57 9.62 -1.66 5.96
N ILE A 58 8.58 -2.20 5.31
CA ILE A 58 8.57 -3.56 4.79
C ILE A 58 9.59 -3.71 3.64
N ASP A 59 9.64 -2.75 2.71
CA ASP A 59 10.61 -2.75 1.60
C ASP A 59 12.05 -2.64 2.08
N ALA A 60 12.30 -1.96 3.19
CA ALA A 60 13.62 -1.86 3.82
C ALA A 60 13.97 -3.06 4.70
N SER A 61 13.01 -3.92 5.04
CA SER A 61 13.22 -5.05 5.95
C SER A 61 14.15 -6.12 5.34
N SER A 62 14.96 -6.72 6.21
CA SER A 62 15.82 -7.84 5.84
C SER A 62 14.99 -9.10 5.57
N LEU A 63 15.55 -10.05 4.81
CA LEU A 63 14.90 -11.34 4.60
C LEU A 63 14.66 -12.09 5.93
N GLU A 64 15.59 -11.98 6.87
CA GLU A 64 15.47 -12.62 8.19
C GLU A 64 14.32 -12.04 9.00
N THR A 65 14.18 -10.71 9.01
CA THR A 65 13.05 -10.02 9.66
C THR A 65 11.71 -10.42 9.03
N LEU A 66 11.65 -10.51 7.70
CA LEU A 66 10.43 -10.91 7.00
C LEU A 66 10.05 -12.37 7.26
N LYS A 67 11.04 -13.27 7.38
CA LYS A 67 10.79 -14.67 7.78
C LYS A 67 10.30 -14.77 9.22
N ASP A 68 10.92 -14.02 10.13
CA ASP A 68 10.50 -13.97 11.53
C ASP A 68 9.05 -13.46 11.67
N TRP A 69 8.70 -12.40 10.92
CA TRP A 69 7.33 -11.91 10.80
C TRP A 69 6.38 -12.98 10.25
N TYR A 70 6.75 -13.68 9.18
CA TYR A 70 5.92 -14.74 8.58
C TYR A 70 5.61 -15.85 9.59
N GLU A 71 6.62 -16.32 10.32
CA GLU A 71 6.47 -17.39 11.30
C GLU A 71 5.70 -16.94 12.54
N LYS A 72 6.02 -15.77 13.10
CA LYS A 72 5.46 -15.33 14.39
C LYS A 72 4.13 -14.62 14.27
N THR A 73 3.94 -13.82 13.24
CA THR A 73 2.73 -13.00 13.07
C THR A 73 1.62 -13.79 12.38
N LEU A 74 1.95 -14.60 11.38
CA LEU A 74 0.95 -15.42 10.68
C LEU A 74 0.80 -16.82 11.28
N ASN A 75 1.69 -17.22 12.21
CA ASN A 75 1.72 -18.56 12.79
C ASN A 75 1.78 -19.66 11.70
N LEU A 76 2.55 -19.39 10.64
CA LEU A 76 2.73 -20.29 9.50
C LEU A 76 4.08 -21.01 9.59
N PRO A 77 4.19 -22.25 9.09
CA PRO A 77 5.43 -22.98 9.12
C PRO A 77 6.49 -22.32 8.21
N PRO A 78 7.79 -22.45 8.54
CA PRO A 78 8.87 -21.88 7.77
C PRO A 78 8.90 -22.44 6.34
N GLU A 79 8.70 -21.59 5.35
CA GLU A 79 8.83 -21.95 3.94
C GLU A 79 10.29 -21.86 3.49
N ARG A 80 10.85 -23.00 3.09
CA ARG A 80 12.29 -23.10 2.76
C ARG A 80 12.68 -22.38 1.47
N CYS A 81 11.72 -22.15 0.57
CA CYS A 81 11.97 -21.62 -0.78
C CYS A 81 11.23 -20.31 -1.05
N ILE A 82 10.67 -19.65 -0.04
CA ILE A 82 9.99 -18.38 -0.27
C ILE A 82 11.01 -17.28 -0.55
N GLU A 83 10.82 -16.58 -1.66
CA GLU A 83 11.69 -15.48 -2.06
C GLU A 83 11.38 -14.23 -1.24
N ARG A 84 12.38 -13.36 -1.05
CA ARG A 84 12.19 -12.07 -0.36
C ARG A 84 11.06 -11.26 -0.97
N LYS A 85 10.98 -11.22 -2.31
CA LYS A 85 9.96 -10.43 -3.02
C LYS A 85 8.55 -10.88 -2.64
N GLU A 86 8.35 -12.19 -2.53
CA GLU A 86 7.04 -12.74 -2.14
C GLU A 86 6.72 -12.42 -0.67
N LEU A 87 7.70 -12.53 0.23
CA LEU A 87 7.53 -12.14 1.63
C LEU A 87 7.18 -10.65 1.79
N VAL A 88 7.84 -9.76 1.03
CA VAL A 88 7.52 -8.32 1.01
C VAL A 88 6.08 -8.11 0.55
N ARG A 89 5.69 -8.74 -0.55
CA ARG A 89 4.33 -8.66 -1.09
C ARG A 89 3.29 -9.13 -0.06
N LEU A 90 3.52 -10.29 0.56
CA LEU A 90 2.64 -10.84 1.59
C LEU A 90 2.55 -9.93 2.81
N ALA A 91 3.69 -9.41 3.28
CA ALA A 91 3.73 -8.48 4.41
C ALA A 91 2.91 -7.21 4.14
N LYS A 92 3.08 -6.59 2.98
CA LYS A 92 2.28 -5.41 2.59
C LYS A 92 0.79 -5.73 2.55
N LEU A 93 0.44 -6.86 1.95
CA LEU A 93 -0.93 -7.29 1.76
C LEU A 93 -1.64 -7.61 3.09
N VAL A 94 -0.96 -8.30 4.02
CA VAL A 94 -1.46 -8.55 5.37
C VAL A 94 -1.62 -7.25 6.14
N THR A 95 -0.64 -6.35 6.09
CA THR A 95 -0.72 -5.03 6.75
C THR A 95 -1.93 -4.25 6.26
N CYS A 96 -2.19 -4.24 4.95
CA CYS A 96 -3.40 -3.61 4.41
C CYS A 96 -4.66 -4.29 4.95
N TRP A 97 -4.74 -5.62 4.88
CA TRP A 97 -5.91 -6.37 5.34
C TRP A 97 -6.21 -6.19 6.82
N GLN A 98 -5.20 -6.03 7.67
CA GLN A 98 -5.38 -5.77 9.10
C GLN A 98 -6.03 -4.39 9.38
N ASP A 99 -5.90 -3.42 8.47
CA ASP A 99 -6.50 -2.10 8.62
C ASP A 99 -7.86 -1.96 7.92
N LEU A 100 -8.20 -2.91 7.04
CA LEU A 100 -9.49 -2.93 6.35
C LEU A 100 -10.66 -3.13 7.32
N SER A 101 -11.82 -2.56 6.96
CA SER A 101 -13.08 -2.89 7.63
C SER A 101 -13.52 -4.32 7.33
N ASP A 102 -14.36 -4.93 8.18
CA ASP A 102 -14.93 -6.26 7.93
C ASP A 102 -15.64 -6.35 6.56
N SER A 103 -16.31 -5.26 6.15
CA SER A 103 -16.95 -5.16 4.83
C SER A 103 -15.92 -5.20 3.70
N ASP A 104 -14.81 -4.48 3.84
CA ASP A 104 -13.74 -4.47 2.84
C ASP A 104 -12.99 -5.80 2.80
N LEU A 105 -12.72 -6.41 3.96
CA LEU A 105 -12.16 -7.77 4.04
C LEU A 105 -13.07 -8.79 3.36
N TRP A 106 -14.37 -8.73 3.60
CA TRP A 106 -15.33 -9.60 2.92
C TRP A 106 -15.26 -9.43 1.40
N GLN A 107 -15.18 -8.19 0.91
CA GLN A 107 -14.97 -7.93 -0.52
C GLN A 107 -13.67 -8.53 -1.03
N GLN A 108 -12.57 -8.43 -0.28
CA GLN A 108 -11.30 -9.07 -0.64
C GLN A 108 -11.43 -10.60 -0.71
N CYS A 109 -12.14 -11.23 0.23
CA CYS A 109 -12.41 -12.67 0.17
C CYS A 109 -13.19 -13.05 -1.09
N GLN A 110 -14.23 -12.28 -1.45
CA GLN A 110 -15.00 -12.52 -2.68
C GLN A 110 -14.14 -12.37 -3.94
N LEU A 111 -13.32 -11.32 -4.03
CA LEU A 111 -12.41 -11.07 -5.16
C LEU A 111 -11.39 -12.22 -5.32
N ASN A 112 -10.88 -12.74 -4.21
CA ASN A 112 -9.94 -13.87 -4.19
C ASN A 112 -10.63 -15.24 -4.23
N LYS A 113 -11.96 -15.28 -4.37
CA LYS A 113 -12.77 -16.51 -4.43
C LYS A 113 -12.59 -17.41 -3.19
N ILE A 114 -12.35 -16.79 -2.04
CA ILE A 114 -12.24 -17.46 -0.74
C ILE A 114 -13.65 -17.56 -0.16
N ASN A 115 -14.13 -18.79 0.04
CA ASN A 115 -15.39 -19.05 0.71
C ASN A 115 -15.16 -19.10 2.23
N VAL A 116 -15.18 -17.92 2.86
CA VAL A 116 -15.33 -17.83 4.31
C VAL A 116 -16.80 -18.13 4.59
N GLY A 117 -17.07 -19.33 5.12
CA GLY A 117 -18.42 -19.81 5.35
C GLY A 117 -19.25 -18.76 6.10
N LYS A 118 -20.43 -18.44 5.56
CA LYS A 118 -21.45 -17.78 6.37
C LYS A 118 -21.91 -18.79 7.41
N GLU A 119 -21.63 -18.53 8.68
CA GLU A 119 -22.46 -19.07 9.76
C GLU A 119 -23.89 -18.53 9.63
#